data_AF-A0A3B9X2J0-F1
#
_entry.id   AF-A0A3B9X2J0-F1
#
_cell.length_a   1.000
_cell.length_b   1.000
_cell.length_c   1.000
_cell.angle_alpha   90.00
_cell.angle_beta   90.00
_cell.angle_gamma   90.00
#
_symmetry.space_group_name_H-M   'P 1'
#
loop_
_entity.id
_entity.type
_entity.pdbx_description
1 polymer ?
#
loop_
_entity_poly.entity_id
_entity_poly.type
_entity_poly.pdbx_seq_one_letter_code
_entity_poly.pdbx_strand_id
1 'polypeptide(L)'
;ETELTEVMKNTQRPPVQAMPWWTMKYKVRDYWYGDGGPHDAAHFSLNFSIGNEEINDHHTEHVAMTARALAFARETQSPVYPEKLDASLVQMGEEIFHGKLAPEDRSTFLACVQCHGEYTKKTSALDYSMPGSWTVNYTGSELLRNVGTDPSYSEVIEDFAPIVDHLDKLAVYYDAQGTPELTPVDSPLEGIGYIPPPLVGVWTTAPYFHNGSVPTIEAVLNSKLRPEIWDRDKSPNAYNMESVGLEYTAISKAQYADLAATAAAAPDQSRAKVDMGFIYDTNNFGRGKMGHTWGDSLSDKERMAVIEFLKSLSGPDMPPLSTGQQQANL
;
A
#
# COMPACT_ATOMS: atom_id res chain seq x y z
N GLU A 1 29.45 1.51 -23.12
CA GLU A 1 28.49 1.75 -22.01
C GLU A 1 28.88 0.86 -20.86
N THR A 2 28.57 1.24 -19.62
CA THR A 2 28.83 0.38 -18.45
C THR A 2 27.62 -0.54 -18.23
N GLU A 3 27.83 -1.67 -17.55
CA GLU A 3 26.74 -2.56 -17.11
C GLU A 3 25.65 -1.80 -16.35
N LEU A 4 26.04 -0.84 -15.49
CA LEU A 4 25.11 0.03 -14.75
C LEU A 4 24.29 0.95 -15.68
N THR A 5 24.90 1.47 -16.75
CA THR A 5 24.20 2.28 -17.76
C THR A 5 23.19 1.43 -18.54
N GLU A 6 23.51 0.17 -18.79
CA GLU A 6 22.62 -0.77 -19.47
C GLU A 6 21.42 -1.13 -18.60
N VAL A 7 21.64 -1.43 -17.32
CA VAL A 7 20.56 -1.62 -16.32
C VAL A 7 19.65 -0.39 -16.32
N MET A 8 20.20 0.81 -16.09
CA MET A 8 19.40 2.05 -16.03
C MET A 8 18.60 2.36 -17.31
N LYS A 9 19.09 1.97 -18.48
CA LYS A 9 18.39 2.20 -19.77
C LYS A 9 17.28 1.19 -20.02
N ASN A 10 17.47 -0.04 -19.55
CA ASN A 10 16.57 -1.15 -19.84
C ASN A 10 15.52 -1.36 -18.73
N THR A 11 15.73 -0.83 -17.53
CA THR A 11 14.75 -0.93 -16.45
C THR A 11 13.53 -0.06 -16.71
N GLN A 12 12.38 -0.70 -16.92
CA GLN A 12 11.08 -0.05 -16.90
C GLN A 12 10.59 0.06 -15.45
N ARG A 13 10.15 1.26 -15.03
CA ARG A 13 9.62 1.46 -13.67
C ARG A 13 8.13 1.10 -13.61
N PRO A 14 7.73 0.10 -12.81
CA PRO A 14 6.33 -0.25 -12.65
C PRO A 14 5.64 0.77 -11.74
N PRO A 15 4.31 0.91 -11.83
CA PRO A 15 3.58 1.81 -10.96
C PRO A 15 3.55 1.27 -9.52
N VAL A 16 3.60 2.20 -8.57
CA VAL A 16 3.43 1.92 -7.15
C VAL A 16 2.51 2.95 -6.52
N GLN A 17 1.60 2.49 -5.68
CA GLN A 17 0.70 3.30 -4.86
C GLN A 17 1.41 3.70 -3.58
N ALA A 18 1.25 4.96 -3.17
CA ALA A 18 1.75 5.39 -1.87
C ALA A 18 0.92 4.75 -0.76
N MET A 19 1.56 4.29 0.31
CA MET A 19 0.85 3.85 1.51
C MET A 19 0.33 5.07 2.30
N PRO A 20 -0.85 4.98 2.93
CA PRO A 20 -1.40 6.06 3.74
C PRO A 20 -0.53 6.33 4.97
N TRP A 21 -0.14 7.60 5.18
CA TRP A 21 0.72 8.00 6.28
C TRP A 21 0.16 7.70 7.67
N TRP A 22 -1.17 7.70 7.85
CA TRP A 22 -1.78 7.35 9.15
C TRP A 22 -1.51 5.91 9.59
N THR A 23 -1.02 5.05 8.68
CA THR A 23 -0.60 3.68 9.03
C THR A 23 0.85 3.57 9.50
N MET A 24 1.64 4.63 9.33
CA MET A 24 3.08 4.62 9.63
C MET A 24 3.38 4.31 11.10
N LYS A 25 2.50 4.75 12.02
CA LYS A 25 2.66 4.52 13.47
C LYS A 25 2.61 3.06 13.91
N TYR A 26 2.13 2.16 13.07
CA TYR A 26 2.04 0.72 13.38
C TYR A 26 3.25 -0.06 12.87
N LYS A 27 4.02 0.50 11.94
CA LYS A 27 5.03 -0.23 11.18
C LYS A 27 6.39 -0.14 11.84
N VAL A 28 7.25 -1.09 11.52
CA VAL A 28 8.70 -1.01 11.79
C VAL A 28 9.51 -0.78 10.51
N ARG A 29 8.94 -1.11 9.34
CA ARG A 29 9.51 -0.82 8.02
C ARG A 29 8.49 -0.13 7.12
N ASP A 30 8.97 0.73 6.24
CA ASP A 30 8.16 1.45 5.26
C ASP A 30 8.42 0.95 3.83
N TYR A 31 7.72 1.54 2.86
CA TYR A 31 7.62 1.10 1.47
C TYR A 31 7.06 -0.33 1.29
N TRP A 32 6.66 -0.66 0.06
CA TRP A 32 6.10 -1.98 -0.22
C TRP A 32 7.15 -3.09 -0.18
N TYR A 33 8.43 -2.75 -0.33
CA TYR A 33 9.58 -3.66 -0.33
C TYR A 33 10.38 -3.64 0.98
N GLY A 34 9.91 -2.90 2.00
CA GLY A 34 10.44 -2.99 3.37
C GLY A 34 11.80 -2.35 3.59
N ASP A 35 11.98 -1.16 3.05
CA ASP A 35 13.23 -0.40 3.16
C ASP A 35 13.07 0.80 4.10
N GLY A 36 14.11 1.08 4.89
CA GLY A 36 14.04 2.03 6.01
C GLY A 36 12.88 1.77 6.99
N GLY A 37 12.56 2.77 7.79
CA GLY A 37 11.42 2.69 8.71
C GLY A 37 10.85 4.05 9.10
N PRO A 38 9.75 4.06 9.88
CA PRO A 38 9.01 5.28 10.22
C PRO A 38 9.80 6.40 10.90
N HIS A 39 10.97 6.10 11.44
CA HIS A 39 11.84 7.05 12.14
C HIS A 39 13.12 7.40 11.37
N ASP A 40 13.32 6.80 10.19
CA ASP A 40 14.56 6.88 9.43
C ASP A 40 14.59 8.11 8.51
N ALA A 41 14.70 9.28 9.13
CA ALA A 41 14.65 10.56 8.41
C ALA A 41 15.82 10.75 7.44
N ALA A 42 17.00 10.20 7.74
CA ALA A 42 18.18 10.32 6.89
C ALA A 42 17.99 9.54 5.59
N HIS A 43 17.51 8.30 5.70
CA HIS A 43 17.17 7.47 4.56
C HIS A 43 16.07 8.08 3.69
N PHE A 44 14.94 8.48 4.29
CA PHE A 44 13.85 9.15 3.58
C PHE A 44 14.30 10.45 2.91
N SER A 45 15.15 11.23 3.58
CA SER A 45 15.69 12.49 3.04
C SER A 45 16.41 12.26 1.72
N LEU A 46 17.27 11.24 1.65
CA LEU A 46 18.04 10.91 0.46
C LEU A 46 17.13 10.54 -0.73
N ASN A 47 16.11 9.72 -0.49
CA ASN A 47 15.16 9.26 -1.53
C ASN A 47 14.48 10.41 -2.30
N PHE A 48 14.27 11.57 -1.66
CA PHE A 48 13.63 12.73 -2.28
C PHE A 48 14.61 13.85 -2.68
N SER A 49 15.90 13.73 -2.35
CA SER A 49 16.88 14.79 -2.60
C SER A 49 18.00 14.38 -3.56
N ILE A 50 18.19 13.08 -3.86
CA ILE A 50 19.31 12.56 -4.67
C ILE A 50 19.46 13.20 -6.07
N GLY A 51 18.39 13.75 -6.62
CA GLY A 51 18.39 14.46 -7.91
C GLY A 51 18.70 15.96 -7.82
N ASN A 52 19.01 16.51 -6.65
CA ASN A 52 19.24 17.93 -6.43
C ASN A 52 20.75 18.27 -6.47
N GLU A 53 21.11 19.36 -7.17
CA GLU A 53 22.49 19.80 -7.38
C GLU A 53 23.22 20.19 -6.08
N GLU A 54 22.49 20.61 -5.04
CA GLU A 54 23.05 21.09 -3.76
C GLU A 54 22.70 20.15 -2.59
N ILE A 55 22.41 18.88 -2.86
CA ILE A 55 21.96 17.93 -1.82
C ILE A 55 22.87 17.89 -0.59
N ASN A 56 24.19 17.87 -0.78
CA ASN A 56 25.15 17.76 0.34
C ASN A 56 25.09 19.00 1.25
N ASP A 57 24.95 20.20 0.67
CA ASP A 57 24.92 21.47 1.40
C ASP A 57 23.66 21.60 2.26
N HIS A 58 22.54 21.05 1.78
CA HIS A 58 21.24 21.10 2.47
C HIS A 58 20.89 19.82 3.23
N HIS A 59 21.75 18.80 3.23
CA HIS A 59 21.43 17.47 3.75
C HIS A 59 20.93 17.53 5.20
N THR A 60 21.68 18.19 6.08
CA THR A 60 21.33 18.29 7.51
C THR A 60 19.97 18.95 7.73
N GLU A 61 19.67 20.03 7.01
CA GLU A 61 18.37 20.70 7.10
C GLU A 61 17.25 19.81 6.58
N HIS A 62 17.44 19.17 5.43
CA HIS A 62 16.44 18.30 4.82
C HIS A 62 16.14 17.07 5.70
N VAL A 63 17.16 16.46 6.32
CA VAL A 63 16.96 15.39 7.33
C VAL A 63 16.13 15.88 8.51
N ALA A 64 16.42 17.07 9.04
CA ALA A 64 15.65 17.64 10.14
C ALA A 64 14.19 17.95 9.75
N MET A 65 13.95 18.42 8.52
CA MET A 65 12.61 18.63 7.98
C MET A 65 11.86 17.31 7.78
N THR A 66 12.51 16.31 7.18
CA THR A 66 11.95 14.97 7.01
C THR A 66 11.62 14.33 8.36
N ALA A 67 12.46 14.48 9.38
CA ALA A 67 12.18 13.97 10.72
C ALA A 67 10.89 14.56 11.32
N ARG A 68 10.63 15.86 11.10
CA ARG A 68 9.37 16.52 11.52
C ARG A 68 8.18 16.01 10.71
N ALA A 69 8.35 15.83 9.40
CA ALA A 69 7.30 15.30 8.53
C ALA A 69 6.91 13.87 8.91
N LEU A 70 7.89 13.00 9.18
CA LEU A 70 7.65 11.63 9.65
C LEU A 70 7.02 11.61 11.05
N ALA A 71 7.42 12.53 11.95
CA ALA A 71 6.74 12.69 13.23
C ALA A 71 5.27 13.06 13.07
N PHE A 72 4.97 14.04 12.21
CA PHE A 72 3.59 14.38 11.86
C PHE A 72 2.83 13.19 11.27
N ALA A 73 3.43 12.46 10.31
CA ALA A 73 2.83 11.28 9.70
C ALA A 73 2.41 10.23 10.75
N ARG A 74 3.26 9.93 11.73
CA ARG A 74 2.95 8.99 12.83
C ARG A 74 1.82 9.50 13.76
N GLU A 75 1.59 10.80 13.82
CA GLU A 75 0.49 11.39 14.60
C GLU A 75 -0.83 11.44 13.81
N THR A 76 -0.79 11.45 12.47
CA THR A 76 -1.99 11.50 11.64
C THR A 76 -2.93 10.32 11.87
N GLN A 77 -4.23 10.54 11.70
CA GLN A 77 -5.26 9.53 11.93
C GLN A 77 -6.06 9.25 10.66
N SER A 78 -6.62 8.05 10.57
CA SER A 78 -7.53 7.68 9.49
C SER A 78 -8.83 8.51 9.59
N PRO A 79 -9.41 8.90 8.44
CA PRO A 79 -10.78 9.41 8.39
C PRO A 79 -11.78 8.38 8.93
N VAL A 80 -12.76 8.83 9.72
CA VAL A 80 -13.85 8.00 10.25
C VAL A 80 -14.78 7.58 9.11
N TYR A 81 -15.16 6.31 9.04
CA TYR A 81 -16.21 5.88 8.12
C TYR A 81 -17.54 6.59 8.45
N PRO A 82 -18.18 7.27 7.49
CA PRO A 82 -19.23 8.24 7.79
C PRO A 82 -20.60 7.64 8.10
N GLU A 83 -20.85 6.37 7.71
CA GLU A 83 -22.15 5.73 7.87
C GLU A 83 -22.20 4.84 9.13
N LYS A 84 -23.42 4.55 9.59
CA LYS A 84 -23.64 3.66 10.74
C LYS A 84 -23.38 2.22 10.33
N LEU A 85 -22.54 1.52 11.11
CA LEU A 85 -22.24 0.11 10.88
C LEU A 85 -23.21 -0.82 11.61
N ASP A 86 -23.45 -2.00 11.03
CA ASP A 86 -24.17 -3.09 11.70
C ASP A 86 -23.24 -3.84 12.65
N ALA A 87 -23.47 -3.71 13.96
CA ALA A 87 -22.64 -4.34 14.98
C ALA A 87 -22.52 -5.87 14.84
N SER A 88 -23.57 -6.55 14.37
CA SER A 88 -23.57 -8.00 14.21
C SER A 88 -22.70 -8.42 13.01
N LEU A 89 -22.76 -7.64 11.92
CA LEU A 89 -21.89 -7.87 10.76
C LEU A 89 -20.43 -7.53 11.07
N VAL A 90 -20.16 -6.43 11.78
CA VAL A 90 -18.80 -6.09 12.21
C VAL A 90 -18.22 -7.21 13.09
N GLN A 91 -18.99 -7.73 14.05
CA GLN A 91 -18.54 -8.84 14.89
C GLN A 91 -18.27 -10.11 14.06
N MET A 92 -19.19 -10.49 13.18
CA MET A 92 -19.00 -11.65 12.29
C MET A 92 -17.76 -11.48 11.39
N GLY A 93 -17.57 -10.29 10.84
CA GLY A 93 -16.42 -9.95 9.99
C GLY A 93 -15.11 -9.99 10.76
N GLU A 94 -15.10 -9.49 12.00
CA GLU A 94 -13.95 -9.57 12.90
C GLU A 94 -13.59 -11.02 13.23
N GLU A 95 -14.59 -11.85 13.54
CA GLU A 95 -14.38 -13.25 13.85
C GLU A 95 -13.84 -14.02 12.63
N ILE A 96 -14.32 -13.73 11.41
CA ILE A 96 -13.77 -14.30 10.16
C ILE A 96 -12.34 -13.81 9.94
N PHE A 97 -12.11 -12.50 10.04
CA PHE A 97 -10.80 -11.89 9.83
C PHE A 97 -9.71 -12.51 10.72
N HIS A 98 -10.04 -12.77 11.99
CA HIS A 98 -9.14 -13.38 12.96
C HIS A 98 -9.15 -14.92 12.96
N GLY A 99 -9.94 -15.55 12.09
CA GLY A 99 -10.05 -17.01 12.00
C GLY A 99 -10.76 -17.67 13.20
N LYS A 100 -11.49 -16.88 14.02
CA LYS A 100 -12.33 -17.35 15.12
C LYS A 100 -13.62 -17.99 14.62
N LEU A 101 -14.17 -17.43 13.54
CA LEU A 101 -15.27 -18.01 12.77
C LEU A 101 -14.72 -18.40 11.42
N ALA A 102 -14.87 -19.67 11.06
CA ALA A 102 -14.40 -20.13 9.78
C ALA A 102 -15.52 -20.07 8.73
N PRO A 103 -15.24 -19.64 7.50
CA PRO A 103 -16.23 -19.57 6.44
C PRO A 103 -16.86 -20.92 6.07
N GLU A 104 -18.02 -20.87 5.43
CA GLU A 104 -18.75 -22.01 4.90
C GLU A 104 -17.91 -22.80 3.88
N ASP A 105 -17.28 -22.10 2.94
CA ASP A 105 -16.27 -22.66 2.04
C ASP A 105 -14.88 -22.14 2.41
N ARG A 106 -13.96 -23.07 2.70
CA ARG A 106 -12.57 -22.79 3.08
C ARG A 106 -11.57 -23.09 1.97
N SER A 107 -12.05 -23.44 0.77
CA SER A 107 -11.23 -23.92 -0.33
C SER A 107 -10.10 -22.96 -0.71
N THR A 108 -10.34 -21.66 -0.59
CA THR A 108 -9.29 -20.64 -0.78
C THR A 108 -8.95 -19.88 0.51
N PHE A 109 -9.68 -20.08 1.61
CA PHE A 109 -9.62 -19.18 2.76
C PHE A 109 -8.31 -19.28 3.56
N LEU A 110 -7.75 -18.11 3.87
CA LEU A 110 -6.71 -17.90 4.87
C LEU A 110 -7.12 -16.71 5.75
N ALA A 111 -7.01 -16.88 7.07
CA ALA A 111 -7.37 -15.82 8.01
C ALA A 111 -6.48 -14.58 7.81
N CYS A 112 -7.11 -13.42 7.66
CA CYS A 112 -6.44 -12.17 7.31
C CYS A 112 -5.41 -11.71 8.35
N VAL A 113 -5.67 -12.02 9.63
CA VAL A 113 -4.77 -11.71 10.77
C VAL A 113 -3.36 -12.25 10.58
N GLN A 114 -3.17 -13.33 9.80
CA GLN A 114 -1.85 -13.91 9.56
C GLN A 114 -0.88 -12.97 8.83
N CYS A 115 -1.40 -11.94 8.16
CA CYS A 115 -0.61 -10.96 7.42
C CYS A 115 -0.89 -9.51 7.87
N HIS A 116 -2.15 -9.16 8.13
CA HIS A 116 -2.57 -7.75 8.27
C HIS A 116 -2.62 -7.22 9.71
N GLY A 117 -2.12 -8.00 10.67
CA GLY A 117 -2.15 -7.67 12.09
C GLY A 117 -3.48 -8.05 12.77
N GLU A 118 -3.49 -7.97 14.08
CA GLU A 118 -4.61 -8.24 14.96
C GLU A 118 -5.26 -6.94 15.44
N TYR A 119 -6.60 -6.94 15.49
CA TYR A 119 -7.43 -5.82 15.88
C TYR A 119 -8.33 -6.25 17.03
N THR A 120 -8.01 -5.80 18.24
CA THR A 120 -8.76 -6.16 19.44
C THR A 120 -9.73 -5.05 19.82
N LYS A 121 -11.02 -5.38 19.98
CA LYS A 121 -12.02 -4.42 20.42
C LYS A 121 -11.63 -3.86 21.80
N LYS A 122 -11.68 -2.54 21.95
CA LYS A 122 -11.43 -1.85 23.21
C LYS A 122 -12.52 -2.18 24.23
N THR A 123 -12.13 -2.33 25.49
CA THR A 123 -13.06 -2.51 26.61
C THR A 123 -13.96 -1.29 26.84
N SER A 124 -13.52 -0.10 26.42
CA SER A 124 -14.29 1.14 26.48
C SER A 124 -15.35 1.26 25.38
N ALA A 125 -15.31 0.43 24.34
CA ALA A 125 -16.27 0.48 23.25
C ALA A 125 -17.60 -0.18 23.65
N LEU A 126 -18.69 0.56 23.54
CA LEU A 126 -20.05 0.11 23.88
C LEU A 126 -20.47 -1.14 23.09
N ASP A 127 -20.29 -1.14 21.77
CA ASP A 127 -20.57 -2.27 20.88
C ASP A 127 -19.57 -2.31 19.70
N TYR A 128 -19.89 -3.04 18.64
CA TYR A 128 -19.08 -3.17 17.41
C TYR A 128 -19.46 -2.16 16.32
N SER A 129 -20.52 -1.35 16.50
CA SER A 129 -20.99 -0.41 15.47
C SER A 129 -20.16 0.87 15.36
N MET A 130 -19.29 1.14 16.34
CA MET A 130 -18.51 2.37 16.43
C MET A 130 -17.14 2.22 15.75
N PRO A 131 -16.85 2.97 14.67
CA PRO A 131 -15.51 3.01 14.10
C PRO A 131 -14.45 3.46 15.12
N GLY A 132 -13.24 2.91 14.99
CA GLY A 132 -12.10 3.29 15.85
C GLY A 132 -12.13 2.63 17.22
N SER A 133 -12.99 1.64 17.41
CA SER A 133 -13.12 0.90 18.67
C SER A 133 -12.05 -0.19 18.86
N TRP A 134 -10.87 -0.05 18.24
CA TRP A 134 -9.89 -1.12 18.08
C TRP A 134 -8.51 -0.73 18.60
N THR A 135 -7.81 -1.68 19.19
CA THR A 135 -6.36 -1.62 19.46
C THR A 135 -5.66 -2.45 18.40
N VAL A 136 -4.53 -1.95 17.88
CA VAL A 136 -3.86 -2.55 16.73
C VAL A 136 -2.55 -3.21 17.16
N ASN A 137 -2.44 -4.52 16.94
CA ASN A 137 -1.20 -5.28 17.07
C ASN A 137 -0.72 -5.68 15.69
N TYR A 138 0.28 -4.98 15.15
CA TYR A 138 0.75 -5.20 13.78
C TYR A 138 2.25 -5.48 13.76
N THR A 139 2.61 -6.58 13.11
CA THR A 139 3.99 -7.02 12.87
C THR A 139 4.24 -7.31 11.38
N GLY A 140 3.25 -7.05 10.51
CA GLY A 140 3.28 -7.45 9.11
C GLY A 140 4.40 -6.81 8.29
N SER A 141 4.97 -5.68 8.74
CA SER A 141 6.06 -4.98 8.02
C SER A 141 7.44 -5.58 8.24
N GLU A 142 7.61 -6.64 9.03
CA GLU A 142 8.93 -7.22 9.30
C GLU A 142 9.47 -8.10 8.16
N LEU A 143 8.62 -8.41 7.18
CA LEU A 143 8.88 -9.42 6.18
C LEU A 143 8.09 -9.14 4.90
N LEU A 144 8.54 -9.72 3.78
CA LEU A 144 7.80 -9.72 2.53
C LEU A 144 6.87 -10.93 2.47
N ARG A 145 5.68 -10.74 1.89
CA ARG A 145 4.75 -11.81 1.57
C ARG A 145 4.56 -11.88 0.06
N ASN A 146 4.93 -13.01 -0.53
CA ASN A 146 4.54 -13.31 -1.89
C ASN A 146 3.10 -13.81 -1.90
N VAL A 147 2.19 -12.92 -2.28
CA VAL A 147 0.75 -13.20 -2.35
C VAL A 147 0.26 -13.44 -3.78
N GLY A 148 1.19 -13.64 -4.72
CA GLY A 148 0.90 -13.83 -6.14
C GLY A 148 0.38 -12.59 -6.87
N THR A 149 0.47 -11.40 -6.25
CA THR A 149 0.24 -10.12 -6.94
C THR A 149 1.35 -9.83 -7.92
N ASP A 150 1.15 -8.86 -8.83
CA ASP A 150 2.14 -8.46 -9.83
C ASP A 150 3.56 -8.32 -9.22
N PRO A 151 4.58 -9.07 -9.67
CA PRO A 151 5.89 -9.08 -9.02
C PRO A 151 6.82 -7.97 -9.52
N SER A 152 6.47 -7.25 -10.59
CA SER A 152 7.41 -6.41 -11.33
C SER A 152 8.05 -5.32 -10.48
N TYR A 153 7.34 -4.77 -9.48
CA TYR A 153 7.96 -3.79 -8.59
C TYR A 153 9.03 -4.40 -7.69
N SER A 154 8.80 -5.60 -7.14
CA SER A 154 9.82 -6.32 -6.35
C SER A 154 11.00 -6.74 -7.22
N GLU A 155 10.73 -7.28 -8.42
CA GLU A 155 11.77 -7.71 -9.37
C GLU A 155 12.67 -6.54 -9.78
N VAL A 156 12.08 -5.36 -10.04
CA VAL A 156 12.86 -4.16 -10.39
C VAL A 156 13.75 -3.68 -9.24
N ILE A 157 13.34 -3.86 -7.98
CA ILE A 157 14.22 -3.56 -6.83
C ILE A 157 15.39 -4.54 -6.79
N GLU A 158 15.17 -5.84 -7.02
CA GLU A 158 16.25 -6.83 -7.12
C GLU A 158 17.20 -6.54 -8.31
N ASP A 159 16.67 -6.15 -9.46
CA ASP A 159 17.45 -5.78 -10.66
C ASP A 159 18.36 -4.57 -10.42
N PHE A 160 18.06 -3.72 -9.43
CA PHE A 160 18.90 -2.59 -9.06
C PHE A 160 20.06 -2.95 -8.13
N ALA A 161 20.16 -4.19 -7.63
CA ALA A 161 21.24 -4.62 -6.73
C ALA A 161 22.66 -4.25 -7.23
N PRO A 162 23.03 -4.40 -8.52
CA PRO A 162 24.35 -3.98 -8.99
C PRO A 162 24.61 -2.47 -8.88
N ILE A 163 23.56 -1.64 -8.96
CA ILE A 163 23.64 -0.18 -8.75
C ILE A 163 23.87 0.10 -7.27
N VAL A 164 23.11 -0.55 -6.40
CA VAL A 164 23.23 -0.43 -4.94
C VAL A 164 24.64 -0.81 -4.49
N ASP A 165 25.15 -1.98 -4.91
CA ASP A 165 26.52 -2.43 -4.66
C ASP A 165 27.59 -1.43 -5.13
N HIS A 166 27.28 -0.63 -6.15
CA HIS A 166 28.17 0.43 -6.62
C HIS A 166 28.08 1.68 -5.75
N LEU A 167 26.87 2.07 -5.32
CA LEU A 167 26.65 3.21 -4.42
C LEU A 167 27.26 2.96 -3.05
N ASP A 168 27.22 1.73 -2.53
CA ASP A 168 27.82 1.37 -1.24
C ASP A 168 29.33 1.65 -1.17
N LYS A 169 30.02 1.63 -2.32
CA LYS A 169 31.45 1.97 -2.39
C LYS A 169 31.72 3.44 -2.07
N LEU A 170 30.71 4.31 -2.19
CA LEU A 170 30.82 5.73 -1.80
C LEU A 170 30.95 5.91 -0.29
N ALA A 171 30.58 4.91 0.53
CA ALA A 171 30.78 4.97 1.98
C ALA A 171 32.24 5.27 2.35
N VAL A 172 33.19 4.65 1.65
CA VAL A 172 34.64 4.87 1.86
C VAL A 172 35.04 6.30 1.51
N TYR A 173 34.46 6.86 0.45
CA TYR A 173 34.71 8.24 0.05
C TYR A 173 34.19 9.22 1.10
N TYR A 174 32.94 9.07 1.53
CA TYR A 174 32.31 9.95 2.52
C TYR A 174 32.96 9.86 3.90
N ASP A 175 33.37 8.67 4.32
CA ASP A 175 34.14 8.49 5.56
C ASP A 175 35.49 9.21 5.48
N ALA A 176 36.21 9.09 4.36
CA ALA A 176 37.48 9.80 4.14
C ALA A 176 37.32 11.33 4.05
N GLN A 177 36.14 11.83 3.67
CA GLN A 177 35.81 13.27 3.71
C GLN A 177 35.34 13.75 5.09
N GLY A 178 35.13 12.85 6.05
CA GLY A 178 34.61 13.18 7.37
C GLY A 178 33.11 13.49 7.38
N THR A 179 32.36 12.99 6.39
CA THR A 179 30.90 13.19 6.24
C THR A 179 30.17 11.84 6.07
N PRO A 180 30.36 10.86 6.96
CA PRO A 180 29.78 9.52 6.81
C PRO A 180 28.24 9.52 6.74
N GLU A 181 27.57 10.55 7.26
CA GLU A 181 26.12 10.75 7.19
C GLU A 181 25.57 10.90 5.77
N LEU A 182 26.41 11.24 4.79
CA LEU A 182 26.04 11.33 3.38
C LEU A 182 26.07 9.97 2.65
N THR A 183 26.43 8.90 3.35
CA THR A 183 26.44 7.56 2.78
C THR A 183 25.01 7.10 2.51
N PRO A 184 24.67 6.72 1.26
CA PRO A 184 23.40 6.08 0.98
C PRO A 184 23.21 4.83 1.82
N VAL A 185 22.04 4.71 2.43
CA VAL A 185 21.59 3.46 3.05
C VAL A 185 20.60 2.85 2.08
N ASP A 186 20.73 1.56 1.81
CA ASP A 186 19.72 0.75 1.15
C ASP A 186 19.68 -0.59 1.88
N SER A 187 18.53 -0.96 2.41
CA SER A 187 18.40 -2.21 3.16
C SER A 187 17.00 -2.80 2.99
N PRO A 188 16.60 -3.05 1.73
CA PRO A 188 15.32 -3.67 1.42
C PRO A 188 15.28 -5.07 2.01
N LEU A 189 14.07 -5.57 2.25
CA LEU A 189 13.91 -6.97 2.63
C LEU A 189 14.23 -7.87 1.43
N GLU A 190 14.85 -9.03 1.71
CA GLU A 190 15.21 -9.98 0.67
C GLU A 190 13.99 -10.75 0.12
N GLY A 191 13.95 -10.91 -1.20
CA GLY A 191 13.04 -11.78 -1.94
C GLY A 191 11.85 -11.07 -2.61
N ILE A 192 11.13 -11.82 -3.44
CA ILE A 192 9.96 -11.31 -4.17
C ILE A 192 8.71 -11.33 -3.30
N GLY A 193 8.13 -10.17 -3.06
CA GLY A 193 6.87 -10.01 -2.34
C GLY A 193 6.67 -8.60 -1.84
N TYR A 194 5.58 -8.37 -1.11
CA TYR A 194 5.25 -7.05 -0.59
C TYR A 194 4.92 -7.09 0.89
N ILE A 195 5.15 -5.97 1.57
CA ILE A 195 4.67 -5.76 2.94
C ILE A 195 3.13 -5.71 2.92
N PRO A 196 2.44 -6.59 3.68
CA PRO A 196 0.99 -6.50 3.87
C PRO A 196 0.65 -5.31 4.77
N PRO A 197 -0.03 -4.25 4.30
CA PRO A 197 -0.23 -3.04 5.10
C PRO A 197 -1.19 -3.26 6.28
N PRO A 198 -1.09 -2.47 7.37
CA PRO A 198 -2.18 -2.32 8.33
C PRO A 198 -3.43 -1.83 7.59
N LEU A 199 -4.60 -2.32 7.97
CA LEU A 199 -5.87 -2.04 7.29
C LEU A 199 -6.64 -0.87 7.93
N VAL A 200 -6.00 -0.15 8.85
CA VAL A 200 -6.53 1.08 9.43
C VAL A 200 -6.79 2.11 8.33
N GLY A 201 -8.04 2.53 8.20
CA GLY A 201 -8.52 3.50 7.21
C GLY A 201 -8.60 2.95 5.80
N VAL A 202 -8.50 1.63 5.59
CA VAL A 202 -8.49 1.02 4.24
C VAL A 202 -9.72 1.41 3.42
N TRP A 203 -10.84 1.73 4.08
CA TRP A 203 -12.07 2.13 3.41
C TRP A 203 -11.94 3.38 2.54
N THR A 204 -10.89 4.20 2.67
CA THR A 204 -10.70 5.45 1.92
C THR A 204 -9.46 5.43 1.04
N THR A 205 -8.81 4.28 0.84
CA THR A 205 -7.51 4.18 0.15
C THR A 205 -7.59 3.46 -1.18
N ALA A 206 -8.76 3.46 -1.82
CA ALA A 206 -8.89 2.93 -3.16
C ALA A 206 -8.10 3.79 -4.17
N PRO A 207 -7.51 3.19 -5.22
CA PRO A 207 -7.54 1.75 -5.53
C PRO A 207 -6.54 0.94 -4.70
N TYR A 208 -6.76 -0.36 -4.64
CA TYR A 208 -6.03 -1.31 -3.79
C TYR A 208 -4.91 -2.05 -4.53
N PHE A 209 -4.09 -2.76 -3.75
CA PHE A 209 -2.79 -3.36 -4.09
C PHE A 209 -1.68 -2.34 -4.28
N HIS A 210 -0.44 -2.85 -4.25
CA HIS A 210 0.77 -2.04 -4.38
C HIS A 210 0.80 -1.23 -5.68
N ASN A 211 0.12 -1.66 -6.74
CA ASN A 211 0.09 -0.99 -8.04
C ASN A 211 -1.25 -0.28 -8.34
N GLY A 212 -2.22 -0.31 -7.42
CA GLY A 212 -3.52 0.32 -7.59
C GLY A 212 -4.41 -0.32 -8.67
N SER A 213 -4.24 -1.61 -8.95
CA SER A 213 -4.93 -2.31 -10.03
C SER A 213 -6.37 -2.69 -9.72
N VAL A 214 -6.76 -2.76 -8.43
CA VAL A 214 -8.09 -3.23 -8.00
C VAL A 214 -8.91 -2.07 -7.43
N PRO A 215 -10.06 -1.69 -8.02
CA PRO A 215 -10.74 -0.44 -7.67
C PRO A 215 -11.57 -0.49 -6.37
N THR A 216 -11.98 -1.67 -5.89
CA THR A 216 -12.91 -1.85 -4.75
C THR A 216 -12.44 -2.94 -3.78
N ILE A 217 -12.75 -2.83 -2.48
CA ILE A 217 -12.43 -3.89 -1.50
C ILE A 217 -13.19 -5.17 -1.86
N GLU A 218 -14.43 -5.03 -2.35
CA GLU A 218 -15.20 -6.18 -2.81
C GLU A 218 -14.44 -6.97 -3.89
N ALA A 219 -13.81 -6.30 -4.84
CA ALA A 219 -12.98 -6.96 -5.87
C ALA A 219 -11.63 -7.46 -5.34
N VAL A 220 -11.12 -6.92 -4.23
CA VAL A 220 -9.98 -7.53 -3.51
C VAL A 220 -10.39 -8.89 -2.95
N LEU A 221 -11.56 -8.95 -2.30
CA LEU A 221 -12.10 -10.16 -1.67
C LEU A 221 -12.73 -11.14 -2.66
N ASN A 222 -13.02 -10.73 -3.90
CA ASN A 222 -13.52 -11.62 -4.95
C ASN A 222 -12.85 -11.28 -6.28
N SER A 223 -11.83 -12.06 -6.62
CA SER A 223 -10.97 -11.83 -7.79
C SER A 223 -11.73 -11.84 -9.12
N LYS A 224 -12.88 -12.53 -9.18
CA LYS A 224 -13.75 -12.62 -10.36
C LYS A 224 -14.39 -11.26 -10.71
N LEU A 225 -14.45 -10.33 -9.77
CA LEU A 225 -15.02 -8.99 -9.98
C LEU A 225 -13.99 -7.97 -10.48
N ARG A 226 -12.70 -8.30 -10.49
CA ARG A 226 -11.65 -7.34 -10.85
C ARG A 226 -11.74 -7.00 -12.35
N PRO A 227 -11.98 -5.74 -12.75
CA PRO A 227 -12.05 -5.36 -14.16
C PRO A 227 -10.70 -5.52 -14.84
N GLU A 228 -10.67 -5.81 -16.14
CA GLU A 228 -9.41 -5.88 -16.91
C GLU A 228 -8.93 -4.48 -17.32
N ILE A 229 -9.85 -3.65 -17.82
CA ILE A 229 -9.62 -2.24 -18.08
C ILE A 229 -10.78 -1.46 -17.49
N TRP A 230 -10.49 -0.40 -16.75
CA TRP A 230 -11.51 0.43 -16.11
C TRP A 230 -11.20 1.92 -16.23
N ASP A 231 -12.25 2.70 -16.46
CA ASP A 231 -12.24 4.16 -16.50
C ASP A 231 -12.87 4.70 -15.21
N ARG A 232 -12.07 5.43 -14.42
CA ARG A 232 -12.50 6.03 -13.14
C ARG A 232 -13.43 7.20 -13.39
N ASP A 233 -14.49 7.34 -12.59
CA ASP A 233 -15.28 8.56 -12.59
C ASP A 233 -14.39 9.79 -12.30
N LYS A 234 -14.62 10.87 -13.05
CA LYS A 234 -13.75 12.06 -13.01
C LYS A 234 -14.06 12.97 -11.82
N SER A 235 -15.19 12.75 -11.14
CA SER A 235 -15.54 13.47 -9.92
C SER A 235 -14.61 13.05 -8.78
N PRO A 236 -13.97 14.00 -8.07
CA PRO A 236 -13.14 13.67 -6.91
C PRO A 236 -13.96 13.12 -5.73
N ASN A 237 -15.29 13.20 -5.78
CA ASN A 237 -16.20 12.71 -4.75
C ASN A 237 -16.86 11.36 -5.12
N ALA A 238 -16.57 10.82 -6.31
CA ALA A 238 -17.16 9.56 -6.76
C ALA A 238 -16.54 8.38 -5.99
N TYR A 239 -17.31 7.83 -5.07
CA TYR A 239 -16.89 6.74 -4.20
C TYR A 239 -18.07 5.82 -3.89
N ASN A 240 -17.91 4.53 -4.15
CA ASN A 240 -18.92 3.53 -3.87
C ASN A 240 -18.74 3.01 -2.44
N MET A 241 -19.67 3.32 -1.54
CA MET A 241 -19.64 2.92 -0.12
C MET A 241 -20.03 1.45 0.11
N GLU A 242 -20.70 0.81 -0.85
CA GLU A 242 -21.13 -0.59 -0.77
C GLU A 242 -19.95 -1.53 -1.09
N SER A 243 -19.32 -1.35 -2.25
CA SER A 243 -18.13 -2.12 -2.64
C SER A 243 -16.82 -1.56 -2.05
N VAL A 244 -16.90 -0.39 -1.41
CA VAL A 244 -15.81 0.36 -0.78
C VAL A 244 -14.67 0.61 -1.77
N GLY A 245 -14.88 1.57 -2.65
CA GLY A 245 -13.88 1.89 -3.67
C GLY A 245 -14.26 2.99 -4.63
N LEU A 246 -13.47 3.09 -5.70
CA LEU A 246 -13.72 4.03 -6.78
C LEU A 246 -15.00 3.65 -7.54
N GLU A 247 -15.77 4.65 -7.97
CA GLU A 247 -16.73 4.42 -9.04
C GLU A 247 -15.98 4.35 -10.38
N TYR A 248 -16.32 3.34 -11.18
CA TYR A 248 -15.66 3.10 -12.45
C TYR A 248 -16.61 2.44 -13.46
N THR A 249 -16.24 2.53 -14.73
CA THR A 249 -16.85 1.73 -15.80
C THR A 249 -15.81 0.79 -16.38
N ALA A 250 -16.13 -0.50 -16.47
CA ALA A 250 -15.30 -1.46 -17.20
C ALA A 250 -15.40 -1.17 -18.71
N ILE A 251 -14.26 -1.08 -19.39
CA ILE A 251 -14.21 -0.86 -20.84
C ILE A 251 -13.53 -2.02 -21.54
N SER A 252 -13.90 -2.26 -22.79
CA SER A 252 -13.27 -3.31 -23.61
C SER A 252 -11.91 -2.86 -24.14
N LYS A 253 -11.07 -3.84 -24.52
CA LYS A 253 -9.79 -3.60 -25.23
C LYS A 253 -9.96 -2.77 -26.49
N ALA A 254 -11.07 -2.96 -27.23
CA ALA A 254 -11.36 -2.19 -28.44
C ALA A 254 -11.62 -0.71 -28.11
N GLN A 255 -12.47 -0.44 -27.12
CA GLN A 255 -12.73 0.94 -26.65
C GLN A 255 -11.45 1.61 -26.15
N TYR A 256 -10.64 0.89 -25.37
CA TYR A 256 -9.34 1.40 -24.93
C TYR A 256 -8.42 1.73 -26.10
N ALA A 257 -8.31 0.85 -27.10
CA ALA A 257 -7.47 1.07 -28.27
C ALA A 257 -7.91 2.31 -29.07
N ASP A 258 -9.22 2.51 -29.25
CA ASP A 258 -9.76 3.70 -29.93
C ASP A 258 -9.44 4.99 -29.16
N LEU A 259 -9.59 4.98 -27.83
CA LEU A 259 -9.24 6.11 -26.97
C LEU A 259 -7.73 6.40 -27.00
N ALA A 260 -6.90 5.36 -26.93
CA ALA A 260 -5.45 5.47 -26.99
C ALA A 260 -4.98 6.02 -28.35
N ALA A 261 -5.55 5.55 -29.46
CA ALA A 261 -5.25 6.06 -30.80
C ALA A 261 -5.65 7.54 -30.94
N THR A 262 -6.83 7.90 -30.41
CA THR A 262 -7.31 9.29 -30.36
C THR A 262 -6.35 10.18 -29.56
N ALA A 263 -5.93 9.73 -28.38
CA ALA A 263 -5.00 10.46 -27.53
C ALA A 263 -3.61 10.59 -28.17
N ALA A 264 -3.11 9.56 -28.85
CA ALA A 264 -1.82 9.57 -29.53
C ALA A 264 -1.77 10.58 -30.68
N ALA A 265 -2.88 10.77 -31.40
CA ALA A 265 -3.01 11.76 -32.48
C ALA A 265 -3.28 13.19 -31.97
N ALA A 266 -3.61 13.36 -30.69
CA ALA A 266 -3.97 14.65 -30.12
C ALA A 266 -2.74 15.43 -29.61
N PRO A 267 -2.81 16.77 -29.49
CA PRO A 267 -1.76 17.58 -28.87
C PRO A 267 -1.46 17.16 -27.42
N ASP A 268 -0.24 17.42 -26.95
CA ASP A 268 0.23 16.97 -25.63
C ASP A 268 -0.64 17.42 -24.46
N GLN A 269 -1.17 18.63 -24.51
CA GLN A 269 -2.01 19.21 -23.45
C GLN A 269 -3.51 19.10 -23.74
N SER A 270 -3.92 18.14 -24.56
CA SER A 270 -5.33 17.95 -24.93
C SER A 270 -6.13 17.17 -23.87
N ARG A 271 -7.45 17.38 -23.87
CA ARG A 271 -8.39 16.59 -23.02
C ARG A 271 -8.26 15.09 -23.29
N ALA A 272 -8.08 14.67 -24.54
CA ALA A 272 -7.93 13.26 -24.89
C ALA A 272 -6.72 12.62 -24.18
N LYS A 273 -5.58 13.31 -24.09
CA LYS A 273 -4.42 12.81 -23.33
C LYS A 273 -4.65 12.81 -21.83
N VAL A 274 -5.30 13.85 -21.29
CA VAL A 274 -5.65 13.91 -19.85
C VAL A 274 -6.61 12.80 -19.46
N ASP A 275 -7.60 12.50 -20.30
CA ASP A 275 -8.61 11.48 -20.04
C ASP A 275 -8.00 10.07 -19.96
N MET A 276 -6.92 9.79 -20.71
CA MET A 276 -6.19 8.51 -20.56
C MET A 276 -5.62 8.31 -19.15
N GLY A 277 -5.39 9.39 -18.38
CA GLY A 277 -4.96 9.30 -16.98
C GLY A 277 -6.01 8.76 -16.01
N PHE A 278 -7.29 8.68 -16.43
CA PHE A 278 -8.37 8.08 -15.64
C PHE A 278 -8.58 6.60 -15.96
N ILE A 279 -7.93 6.09 -17.00
CA ILE A 279 -8.09 4.71 -17.47
C ILE A 279 -6.92 3.85 -16.99
N TYR A 280 -7.24 2.72 -16.37
CA TYR A 280 -6.28 1.74 -15.92
C TYR A 280 -6.44 0.45 -16.71
N ASP A 281 -5.40 0.09 -17.49
CA ASP A 281 -5.30 -1.20 -18.17
C ASP A 281 -4.35 -2.12 -17.40
N THR A 282 -4.88 -3.25 -16.90
CA THR A 282 -4.15 -4.22 -16.08
C THR A 282 -3.24 -5.15 -16.89
N ASN A 283 -3.22 -5.04 -18.22
CA ASN A 283 -2.32 -5.79 -19.10
C ASN A 283 -0.96 -5.11 -19.30
N ASN A 284 -0.82 -3.85 -18.89
CA ASN A 284 0.45 -3.13 -19.00
C ASN A 284 1.46 -3.61 -17.95
N PHE A 285 2.75 -3.44 -18.24
CA PHE A 285 3.84 -3.80 -17.33
C PHE A 285 3.65 -3.24 -15.91
N GLY A 286 3.75 -4.11 -14.90
CA GLY A 286 3.58 -3.77 -13.48
C GLY A 286 2.15 -3.44 -13.05
N ARG A 287 1.14 -3.60 -13.91
CA ARG A 287 -0.26 -3.25 -13.65
C ARG A 287 -1.17 -4.45 -13.41
N GLY A 288 -0.60 -5.63 -13.24
CA GLY A 288 -1.35 -6.87 -13.06
C GLY A 288 -2.26 -6.85 -11.83
N LYS A 289 -3.43 -7.48 -11.98
CA LYS A 289 -4.51 -7.57 -10.97
C LYS A 289 -4.62 -8.95 -10.30
N MET A 290 -3.62 -9.81 -10.49
CA MET A 290 -3.58 -11.19 -9.99
C MET A 290 -3.27 -11.26 -8.49
N GLY A 291 -3.31 -12.47 -7.93
CA GLY A 291 -2.92 -12.72 -6.54
C GLY A 291 -4.00 -12.41 -5.51
N HIS A 292 -3.67 -12.64 -4.24
CA HIS A 292 -4.53 -12.34 -3.10
C HIS A 292 -5.96 -12.89 -3.28
N THR A 293 -6.08 -14.20 -3.51
CA THR A 293 -7.34 -14.89 -3.86
C THR A 293 -8.01 -15.60 -2.67
N TRP A 294 -7.52 -15.36 -1.44
CA TRP A 294 -8.03 -16.05 -0.26
C TRP A 294 -9.46 -15.68 0.13
N GLY A 295 -10.00 -14.58 -0.42
CA GLY A 295 -11.41 -14.21 -0.26
C GLY A 295 -12.36 -14.90 -1.24
N ASP A 296 -11.86 -15.54 -2.30
CA ASP A 296 -12.68 -15.98 -3.45
C ASP A 296 -13.75 -17.03 -3.11
N SER A 297 -13.57 -17.75 -2.00
CA SER A 297 -14.52 -18.75 -1.49
C SER A 297 -15.54 -18.19 -0.50
N LEU A 298 -15.38 -16.94 -0.03
CA LEU A 298 -16.34 -16.30 0.87
C LEU A 298 -17.69 -16.13 0.15
N SER A 299 -18.76 -16.54 0.82
CA SER A 299 -20.13 -16.20 0.43
C SER A 299 -20.35 -14.69 0.46
N ASP A 300 -21.41 -14.21 -0.18
CA ASP A 300 -21.72 -12.78 -0.21
C ASP A 300 -21.94 -12.23 1.21
N LYS A 301 -22.58 -12.99 2.09
CA LYS A 301 -22.79 -12.60 3.50
C LYS A 301 -21.47 -12.49 4.26
N GLU A 302 -20.57 -13.45 4.11
CA GLU A 302 -19.27 -13.44 4.79
C GLU A 302 -18.38 -12.31 4.26
N ARG A 303 -18.39 -12.09 2.94
CA ARG A 303 -17.66 -10.99 2.30
C ARG A 303 -18.17 -9.63 2.80
N MET A 304 -19.49 -9.44 2.84
CA MET A 304 -20.10 -8.23 3.41
C MET A 304 -19.74 -8.04 4.88
N ALA A 305 -19.73 -9.11 5.68
CA ALA A 305 -19.32 -9.04 7.09
C ALA A 305 -17.86 -8.57 7.22
N VAL A 306 -16.94 -9.15 6.45
CA VAL A 306 -15.53 -8.73 6.42
C VAL A 306 -15.40 -7.27 5.98
N ILE A 307 -16.11 -6.85 4.94
CA ILE A 307 -16.13 -5.43 4.49
C ILE A 307 -16.64 -4.52 5.61
N GLU A 308 -17.72 -4.91 6.31
CA GLU A 308 -18.28 -4.14 7.41
C GLU A 308 -17.27 -3.98 8.56
N PHE A 309 -16.55 -5.05 8.88
CA PHE A 309 -15.43 -4.98 9.81
C PHE A 309 -14.31 -4.04 9.34
N LEU A 310 -13.90 -4.10 8.07
CA LEU A 310 -12.87 -3.21 7.53
C LEU A 310 -13.27 -1.73 7.57
N LYS A 311 -14.55 -1.40 7.36
CA LYS A 311 -15.07 -0.03 7.56
C LYS A 311 -14.94 0.43 9.02
N SER A 312 -15.08 -0.48 9.98
CA SER A 312 -14.94 -0.18 11.41
C SER A 312 -13.50 0.13 11.84
N LEU A 313 -12.50 -0.30 11.06
CA LEU A 313 -11.08 0.00 11.28
C LEU A 313 -10.74 1.44 10.86
N SER A 314 -11.48 2.44 11.34
CA SER A 314 -11.34 3.83 10.88
C SER A 314 -11.56 4.84 12.02
N GLY A 315 -10.92 6.01 11.92
CA GLY A 315 -11.08 7.09 12.92
C GLY A 315 -9.88 7.34 13.84
N PRO A 316 -10.05 8.29 14.81
CA PRO A 316 -8.94 8.99 15.46
C PRO A 316 -8.22 8.23 16.57
N ASP A 317 -8.81 7.16 17.08
CA ASP A 317 -8.31 6.47 18.27
C ASP A 317 -8.11 4.99 17.96
N MET A 318 -7.02 4.64 17.29
CA MET A 318 -6.57 3.25 17.14
C MET A 318 -5.10 3.18 17.50
N PRO A 319 -4.73 3.14 18.78
CA PRO A 319 -3.32 3.13 19.15
C PRO A 319 -2.68 1.78 18.76
N PRO A 320 -1.37 1.78 18.41
CA PRO A 320 -0.62 0.54 18.43
C PRO A 320 -0.61 -0.04 19.85
N LEU A 321 -0.42 -1.36 19.99
CA LEU A 321 -0.12 -1.95 21.30
C LEU A 321 1.10 -1.23 21.91
N SER A 322 0.99 -0.88 23.19
CA SER A 322 2.11 -0.23 23.88
C SER A 322 3.37 -1.11 23.80
N THR A 323 4.54 -0.48 23.66
CA THR A 323 5.85 -1.14 23.53
C THR A 323 6.18 -2.13 24.67
N GLY A 324 5.52 -2.01 25.83
CA GLY A 324 5.65 -2.96 26.95
C GLY A 324 4.88 -4.28 26.78
N GLN A 325 3.97 -4.40 25.81
CA GLN A 325 3.19 -5.61 25.53
C GLN A 325 3.62 -6.33 24.25
N GLN A 326 4.31 -5.65 23.33
CA GLN A 326 4.88 -6.30 22.14
C GLN A 326 5.99 -7.32 22.48
N GLN A 327 6.69 -7.15 23.61
CA GLN A 327 7.71 -8.11 24.08
C GLN A 327 7.14 -9.34 24.81
N ALA A 328 5.85 -9.35 25.17
CA ALA A 328 5.26 -10.47 25.93
C ALA A 328 4.71 -11.59 25.03
N ASN A 329 4.65 -11.37 23.71
CA ASN A 329 4.12 -12.30 22.71
C ASN A 329 5.14 -12.71 21.64
N LEU A 330 6.44 -12.50 21.91
CA LEU A 330 7.58 -13.09 21.20
C LEU A 330 8.30 -14.05 22.14
#